data_AF-A0A669R3W4-F1
#
_entry.id   AF-A0A669R3W4-F1
#
_cell.length_a   1.000
_cell.length_b   1.000
_cell.length_c   1.000
_cell.angle_alpha   90.00
_cell.angle_beta   90.00
_cell.angle_gamma   90.00
#
_symmetry.space_group_name_H-M   'P 1'
#
loop_
_entity.id
_entity.type
_entity.pdbx_description
1 polymer ?
#
loop_
_entity_poly.entity_id
_entity_poly.type
_entity_poly.pdbx_seq_one_letter_code
_entity_poly.pdbx_strand_id
1 'polypeptide(L)'
;LWRSYRTAPDVLENLTWQSHVLRNWTEHASGELNLQVQQVSKVTLQNQLALDMLLSKQHEVCGMLNLTDRECCITIHNATTTIAEAHQKMKEITEQTGELFQVMQPKD
;
A
#
# COMPACT_ATOMS: atom_id res chain seq x y z
N LEU A 1 45.80 9.67 8.57
CA LEU A 1 45.23 10.36 7.40
C LEU A 1 44.60 9.32 6.47
N TRP A 2 43.36 8.90 6.72
CA TRP A 2 42.60 8.01 5.82
C TRP A 2 41.14 8.45 5.87
N ARG A 3 40.78 9.45 5.06
CA ARG A 3 39.38 9.66 4.70
C ARG A 3 39.10 8.76 3.51
N SER A 4 38.34 7.70 3.76
CA SER A 4 37.67 6.93 2.71
C SER A 4 36.69 7.86 2.00
N TYR A 5 37.06 8.35 0.82
CA TYR A 5 36.17 9.14 -0.02
C TYR A 5 35.36 8.15 -0.86
N ARG A 6 34.09 7.97 -0.50
CA ARG A 6 33.11 7.33 -1.39
C ARG A 6 33.04 8.16 -2.67
N THR A 7 33.21 7.54 -3.83
CA THR A 7 33.08 8.27 -5.10
C THR A 7 31.61 8.46 -5.44
N ALA A 8 31.28 9.48 -6.25
CA ALA A 8 29.89 9.71 -6.66
C ALA A 8 29.25 8.48 -7.35
N PRO A 9 29.96 7.71 -8.19
CA PRO A 9 29.49 6.43 -8.72
C PRO A 9 29.08 5.42 -7.63
N ASP A 10 29.91 5.21 -6.61
CA ASP A 10 29.63 4.24 -5.53
C ASP A 10 28.36 4.63 -4.74
N VAL A 11 28.12 5.94 -4.56
CA VAL A 11 26.93 6.45 -3.90
C VAL A 11 25.68 6.19 -4.74
N LEU A 12 25.77 6.44 -6.06
CA LEU A 12 24.65 6.26 -6.98
C LEU A 12 24.30 4.79 -7.21
N GLU A 13 25.29 3.90 -7.28
CA GLU A 13 25.07 2.46 -7.37
C GLU A 13 24.32 1.96 -6.12
N ASN A 14 24.79 2.34 -4.93
CA ASN A 14 24.15 1.98 -3.68
C ASN A 14 22.73 2.56 -3.56
N LEU A 15 22.48 3.79 -4.02
CA LEU A 15 21.13 4.37 -4.05
C LEU A 15 20.19 3.62 -5.00
N THR A 16 20.68 3.21 -6.17
CA THR A 16 19.91 2.41 -7.13
C THR A 16 19.50 1.07 -6.53
N TRP A 17 20.46 0.38 -5.90
CA TRP A 17 20.18 -0.85 -5.16
C TRP A 17 19.15 -0.65 -4.05
N GLN A 18 19.30 0.39 -3.23
CA GLN A 18 18.35 0.71 -2.16
C GLN A 18 16.94 0.99 -2.70
N SER A 19 16.82 1.66 -3.85
CA SER A 19 15.53 1.90 -4.51
C SER A 19 14.84 0.59 -4.91
N HIS A 20 15.57 -0.36 -5.50
CA HIS A 20 15.04 -1.69 -5.83
C HIS A 20 14.58 -2.46 -4.59
N VAL A 21 15.40 -2.47 -3.54
CA VAL A 21 15.07 -3.16 -2.28
C VAL A 21 13.81 -2.53 -1.66
N LEU A 22 13.74 -1.20 -1.60
CA LEU A 22 12.60 -0.50 -1.04
C LEU A 22 11.32 -0.75 -1.84
N ARG A 23 11.40 -0.73 -3.18
CA ARG A 23 10.26 -1.07 -4.05
C ARG A 23 9.74 -2.46 -3.74
N ASN A 24 10.61 -3.48 -3.77
CA ASN A 24 10.20 -4.87 -3.56
C ASN A 24 9.55 -5.08 -2.17
N TRP A 25 10.12 -4.48 -1.12
CA TRP A 25 9.53 -4.54 0.22
C TRP A 25 8.17 -3.84 0.29
N THR A 26 8.05 -2.68 -0.36
CA THR A 26 6.79 -1.92 -0.38
C THR A 26 5.71 -2.67 -1.15
N GLU A 27 6.03 -3.26 -2.31
CA GLU A 27 5.13 -4.09 -3.10
C GLU A 27 4.61 -5.28 -2.28
N HIS A 28 5.50 -5.99 -1.59
CA HIS A 28 5.11 -7.11 -0.75
C HIS A 28 4.21 -6.67 0.41
N ALA A 29 4.63 -5.66 1.19
CA ALA A 29 3.88 -5.20 2.35
C ALA A 29 2.49 -4.69 1.99
N SER A 30 2.37 -3.92 0.90
CA SER A 30 1.08 -3.41 0.44
C SER A 30 0.19 -4.50 -0.17
N GLY A 31 0.77 -5.54 -0.79
CA GLY A 31 0.04 -6.74 -1.20
C GLY A 31 -0.58 -7.47 0.00
N GLU A 32 0.19 -7.71 1.05
CA GLU A 32 -0.30 -8.34 2.29
C GLU A 32 -1.38 -7.48 2.97
N LEU A 33 -1.19 -6.16 3.02
CA LEU A 33 -2.19 -5.24 3.57
C LEU A 33 -3.49 -5.26 2.76
N ASN A 34 -3.43 -5.34 1.43
CA ASN A 34 -4.63 -5.43 0.59
C ASN A 34 -5.44 -6.70 0.93
N LEU A 35 -4.76 -7.85 1.05
CA LEU A 35 -5.41 -9.11 1.44
C LEU A 35 -6.07 -9.00 2.81
N GLN A 36 -5.36 -8.45 3.80
CA GLN A 36 -5.90 -8.28 5.15
C GLN A 36 -7.10 -7.33 5.18
N VAL A 37 -7.04 -6.19 4.47
CA VAL A 37 -8.16 -5.24 4.40
C VAL A 37 -9.38 -5.87 3.74
N GLN A 38 -9.21 -6.66 2.68
CA GLN A 38 -10.32 -7.38 2.05
C GLN A 38 -10.95 -8.41 3.00
N GLN A 39 -10.13 -9.17 3.72
CA GLN A 39 -10.58 -10.16 4.68
C GLN A 39 -11.35 -9.50 5.84
N VAL A 40 -10.79 -8.44 6.43
CA VAL A 40 -11.42 -7.67 7.51
C VAL A 40 -12.74 -7.06 7.04
N SER A 41 -12.76 -6.48 5.84
CA SER A 41 -13.98 -5.91 5.25
C SER A 41 -15.11 -6.94 5.14
N LYS A 42 -14.78 -8.15 4.66
CA LYS A 42 -15.74 -9.26 4.56
C LYS A 42 -16.29 -9.66 5.93
N VAL A 43 -15.40 -9.84 6.93
CA VAL A 43 -15.81 -10.24 8.28
C VAL A 43 -16.64 -9.14 8.95
N THR A 44 -16.29 -7.86 8.77
CA THR A 44 -17.06 -6.73 9.29
C THR A 44 -18.49 -6.73 8.75
N LEU A 45 -18.68 -6.95 7.44
CA LEU A 45 -20.03 -7.06 6.86
C LEU A 45 -20.81 -8.25 7.42
N GLN A 46 -20.15 -9.40 7.59
CA GLN A 46 -20.79 -10.58 8.17
C GLN A 46 -21.23 -10.33 9.61
N ASN A 47 -20.39 -9.68 10.41
CA ASN A 47 -20.71 -9.31 11.78
C ASN A 47 -21.87 -8.31 11.84
N GLN A 48 -21.88 -7.31 10.95
CA GLN A 48 -22.99 -6.36 10.86
C GLN A 48 -24.31 -7.08 10.57
N LEU A 49 -24.36 -7.93 9.54
CA LEU A 49 -25.56 -8.69 9.18
C LEU A 49 -26.05 -9.58 10.34
N ALA A 50 -25.12 -10.24 11.05
CA ALA A 50 -25.48 -11.05 12.20
C ALA A 50 -26.06 -10.21 13.34
N LEU A 51 -25.47 -9.04 13.61
CA LEU A 51 -25.98 -8.10 14.61
C LEU A 51 -27.34 -7.53 14.22
N ASP A 52 -27.55 -7.19 12.95
CA ASP A 52 -28.85 -6.70 12.45
C ASP A 52 -29.95 -7.75 12.63
N MET A 53 -29.65 -9.03 12.40
CA MET A 53 -30.58 -10.12 12.69
C MET A 53 -30.93 -10.19 14.19
N LEU A 54 -29.92 -10.13 15.06
CA LEU A 54 -30.11 -10.16 16.53
C LEU A 54 -30.86 -8.92 17.05
N LEU A 55 -30.62 -7.76 16.45
CA LEU A 55 -31.20 -6.47 16.81
C LEU A 55 -32.43 -6.11 15.97
N SER A 56 -33.02 -7.07 15.25
CA SER A 56 -34.19 -6.83 14.40
C SER A 56 -35.37 -6.18 15.12
N LYS A 57 -35.52 -6.39 16.44
CA LYS A 57 -36.55 -5.72 17.28
C LYS A 57 -36.17 -4.32 17.76
N GLN A 58 -34.90 -3.96 17.65
CA GLN A 58 -34.30 -2.68 18.04
C GLN A 58 -33.95 -1.82 16.82
N HIS A 59 -34.59 -2.08 15.67
CA HIS A 59 -34.31 -1.41 14.40
C HIS A 59 -32.86 -1.61 13.95
N GLU A 60 -32.35 -2.84 14.10
CA GLU A 60 -31.02 -3.27 13.63
C GLU A 60 -29.88 -2.50 14.34
N VAL A 61 -28.63 -2.65 13.88
CA VAL A 61 -27.49 -1.97 14.51
C VAL A 61 -27.64 -0.45 14.44
N CYS A 62 -28.10 0.08 13.30
CA CYS A 62 -28.21 1.53 13.08
C CYS A 62 -29.20 2.18 14.04
N GLY A 63 -30.38 1.57 14.20
CA GLY A 63 -31.42 2.10 15.08
C GLY A 63 -31.06 1.92 16.55
N MET A 64 -30.41 0.82 16.92
CA MET A 64 -29.91 0.61 18.29
C MET A 64 -28.85 1.66 18.68
N LEU A 65 -28.00 2.05 17.73
CA LEU A 65 -26.96 3.07 17.94
C LEU A 65 -27.45 4.51 17.69
N ASN A 66 -28.70 4.69 17.29
CA ASN A 66 -29.29 5.99 16.91
C ASN A 66 -28.43 6.75 15.87
N LEU A 67 -27.95 6.03 14.86
CA LEU A 67 -27.12 6.56 13.79
C LEU A 67 -27.98 7.00 12.61
N THR A 68 -27.51 8.01 11.87
CA THR A 68 -28.10 8.35 10.57
C THR A 68 -27.73 7.31 9.50
N ASP A 69 -28.53 7.24 8.43
CA ASP A 69 -28.25 6.34 7.29
C ASP A 69 -26.85 6.55 6.70
N ARG A 70 -26.33 7.80 6.74
CA ARG A 70 -24.98 8.13 6.27
C ARG A 70 -23.90 7.56 7.18
N GLU A 71 -24.11 7.59 8.48
CA GLU A 71 -23.15 7.07 9.47
C GLU A 71 -23.17 5.54 9.52
N CYS A 72 -24.31 4.93 9.19
CA CYS A 72 -24.43 3.47 9.22
C CYS A 72 -23.95 2.78 7.94
N CYS A 73 -23.68 3.53 6.87
CA CYS A 73 -23.25 2.97 5.60
C CYS A 73 -21.74 2.65 5.63
N ILE A 74 -21.39 1.38 5.86
CA ILE A 74 -20.00 0.92 5.76
C ILE A 74 -19.60 0.87 4.29
N THR A 75 -18.76 1.82 3.87
CA THR A 75 -18.19 1.81 2.51
C THR A 75 -16.89 1.01 2.51
N ILE A 76 -16.88 -0.13 1.82
CA ILE A 76 -15.66 -0.91 1.58
C ILE A 76 -15.09 -0.47 0.24
N HIS A 77 -14.03 0.31 0.31
CA HIS A 77 -13.30 0.71 -0.89
C HIS A 77 -12.43 -0.46 -1.37
N ASN A 78 -12.61 -0.87 -2.62
CA ASN A 78 -11.69 -1.78 -3.28
C ASN A 78 -10.44 -0.99 -3.69
N ALA A 79 -9.37 -1.10 -2.90
CA ALA A 79 -8.11 -0.42 -3.16
C ALA A 79 -7.18 -1.17 -4.14
N THR A 80 -7.58 -2.35 -4.65
CA THR A 80 -6.72 -3.22 -5.46
C THR A 80 -6.17 -2.49 -6.69
N THR A 81 -7.02 -1.75 -7.41
CA THR A 81 -6.61 -1.00 -8.61
C THR A 81 -5.63 0.12 -8.25
N THR A 82 -5.89 0.87 -7.19
CA THR A 82 -5.02 1.96 -6.73
C THR A 82 -3.65 1.45 -6.28
N ILE A 83 -3.60 0.29 -5.62
CA ILE A 83 -2.34 -0.33 -5.20
C ILE A 83 -1.55 -0.81 -6.41
N ALA A 84 -2.20 -1.44 -7.39
CA ALA A 84 -1.55 -1.88 -8.62
C ALA A 84 -0.97 -0.70 -9.43
N GLU A 85 -1.71 0.40 -9.54
CA GLU A 85 -1.22 1.63 -10.17
C GLU A 85 -0.02 2.23 -9.42
N ALA A 86 -0.04 2.19 -8.09
CA ALA A 86 1.09 2.65 -7.27
C ALA A 86 2.34 1.77 -7.46
N HIS A 87 2.18 0.45 -7.53
CA HIS A 87 3.26 -0.50 -7.83
C HIS A 87 3.88 -0.22 -9.20
N GLN A 88 3.03 -0.04 -10.20
CA GLN A 88 3.48 0.27 -11.55
C GLN A 88 4.29 1.59 -11.59
N LYS A 89 3.84 2.63 -10.91
CA LYS A 89 4.60 3.89 -10.79
C LYS A 89 5.92 3.72 -10.05
N MET A 90 5.95 2.94 -8.97
CA MET A 90 7.21 2.66 -8.26
C MET A 90 8.20 1.93 -9.16
N LYS A 91 7.72 0.96 -9.95
CA LYS A 91 8.54 0.25 -10.94
C LYS A 91 9.14 1.20 -11.96
N GLU A 92 8.32 2.07 -12.56
CA GLU A 92 8.77 3.07 -13.54
C GLU A 92 9.85 4.00 -12.96
N ILE A 93 9.64 4.50 -11.74
CA ILE A 93 10.61 5.39 -11.07
C ILE A 93 11.93 4.67 -10.80
N THR A 94 11.88 3.43 -10.32
CA THR A 94 13.08 2.64 -10.06
C THR A 94 13.84 2.33 -11.36
N GLU A 95 13.15 2.03 -12.46
CA GLU A 95 13.75 1.80 -13.78
C GLU A 95 14.42 3.07 -14.32
N GLN A 96 13.72 4.20 -14.29
CA GLN A 96 14.27 5.51 -14.68
C GLN A 96 15.51 5.89 -13.85
N THR A 97 15.52 5.56 -12.55
CA THR A 97 16.67 5.80 -11.67
C THR A 97 17.87 4.94 -12.10
N GLY A 98 17.64 3.68 -12.46
CA GLY A 98 18.68 2.78 -12.97
C GLY A 98 19.24 3.24 -14.32
N GLU A 99 18.39 3.66 -15.24
CA GLU A 99 18.81 4.21 -16.54
C GLU A 99 19.64 5.48 -16.38
N LEU A 100 19.21 6.39 -15.50
CA LEU A 100 19.93 7.62 -15.20
C LEU A 100 21.35 7.32 -14.69
N PHE A 101 21.49 6.31 -13.83
CA PHE A 101 22.80 5.86 -13.36
C PHE A 101 23.70 5.37 -14.49
N GLN A 102 23.17 4.56 -15.41
CA GLN A 102 23.93 4.05 -16.56
C GLN A 102 24.46 5.20 -17.44
N VAL A 103 23.67 6.26 -17.64
CA VAL A 103 24.08 7.44 -18.41
C VAL A 103 25.16 8.26 -17.70
N MET A 104 25.16 8.27 -16.36
CA MET A 104 26.12 9.02 -15.55
C MET A 104 27.47 8.31 -15.37
N GLN A 105 27.59 7.03 -15.77
CA GLN A 105 28.87 6.35 -15.69
C GLN A 105 29.88 7.01 -16.63
N PRO A 106 31.11 7.30 -16.16
CA PRO A 106 32.16 7.84 -17.01
C PRO A 106 32.44 6.85 -18.16
N LYS A 107 32.47 7.35 -19.40
CA LYS A 107 32.99 6.59 -20.53
C LYS A 107 34.51 6.56 -20.41
N ASP A 108 35.07 5.35 -20.45
CA ASP A 108 36.52 5.12 -20.55
C ASP A 108 37.15 5.85 -21.75
#